data_AF-U6KTW0-F1
#
_entry.id   AF-U6KTW0-F1
#
_cell.length_a   1.000
_cell.length_b   1.000
_cell.length_c   1.000
_cell.angle_alpha   90.00
_cell.angle_beta   90.00
_cell.angle_gamma   90.00
#
_symmetry.space_group_name_H-M   'P 1'
#
loop_
_entity.id
_entity.type
_entity.pdbx_description
1 polymer ?
#
loop_
_entity_poly.entity_id
_entity_poly.type
_entity_poly.pdbx_seq_one_letter_code
_entity_poly.pdbx_strand_id
1 'polypeptide(L)'
;MEEAQLLTALNSLFGSGDPETHRQADEWLRSWQQSAGAWEASLELLAPKQPPLSAEVVCFAAQTLRTKCKFDVHQLPPEALTALIYKVAAAIKQHQSKRGGVQQQQQQQQQQQAGPGVSVASSTSRAAAVARV
;
A
#
# COMPACT_ATOMS: atom_id res chain seq x y z
N MET A 1 -20.08 -5.76 10.54
CA MET A 1 -20.74 -5.40 9.26
C MET A 1 -19.99 -4.30 8.50
N GLU A 2 -19.42 -3.30 9.19
CA GLU A 2 -18.71 -2.20 8.51
C GLU A 2 -17.44 -2.62 7.76
N GLU A 3 -16.67 -3.59 8.27
CA GLU A 3 -15.41 -4.02 7.64
C GLU A 3 -15.62 -4.55 6.21
N ALA A 4 -16.66 -5.37 5.98
CA ALA A 4 -16.95 -5.90 4.65
C ALA A 4 -17.27 -4.77 3.65
N GLN A 5 -18.05 -3.78 4.08
CA GLN A 5 -18.38 -2.62 3.24
C GLN A 5 -17.15 -1.75 2.96
N LEU A 6 -16.28 -1.57 3.96
CA LEU A 6 -15.01 -0.86 3.80
C LEU A 6 -14.12 -1.54 2.77
N LEU A 7 -13.94 -2.86 2.86
CA LEU A 7 -13.12 -3.60 1.89
C LEU A 7 -13.72 -3.57 0.49
N THR A 8 -15.05 -3.69 0.35
CA THR A 8 -15.73 -3.53 -0.94
C THR A 8 -15.49 -2.14 -1.53
N ALA A 9 -15.70 -1.08 -0.75
CA ALA A 9 -15.50 0.29 -1.23
C ALA A 9 -14.03 0.56 -1.61
N LEU A 10 -13.06 0.06 -0.83
CA LEU A 10 -11.64 0.18 -1.15
C LEU A 10 -11.28 -0.57 -2.43
N ASN A 11 -11.80 -1.78 -2.62
CA ASN A 11 -11.60 -2.55 -3.85
C ASN A 11 -12.22 -1.85 -5.06
N SER A 12 -13.40 -1.25 -4.90
CA SER A 12 -14.05 -0.45 -5.95
C SER A 12 -13.27 0.83 -6.27
N LEU A 13 -12.70 1.49 -5.27
CA LEU A 13 -11.94 2.73 -5.45
C LEU A 13 -10.60 2.51 -6.17
N PHE A 14 -9.91 1.42 -5.84
CA PHE A 14 -8.56 1.11 -6.37
C PHE A 14 -8.55 0.05 -7.48
N GLY A 15 -9.69 -0.56 -7.77
CA GLY A 15 -9.83 -1.55 -8.84
C GLY A 15 -10.03 -0.92 -10.22
N SER A 16 -10.20 -1.77 -11.23
CA SER A 16 -10.62 -1.38 -12.58
C SER A 16 -12.14 -1.49 -12.70
N GLY A 17 -12.87 -0.46 -12.28
CA GLY A 17 -14.33 -0.35 -12.39
C GLY A 17 -14.78 0.75 -13.34
N ASP A 18 -16.10 0.89 -13.51
CA ASP A 18 -16.69 2.02 -14.21
C ASP A 18 -16.63 3.31 -13.35
N PRO A 19 -16.64 4.51 -13.96
CA PRO A 19 -16.49 5.77 -13.22
C PRO A 19 -17.56 6.01 -12.15
N GLU A 20 -18.77 5.48 -12.32
CA GLU A 20 -19.86 5.66 -11.36
C GLU A 20 -19.63 4.83 -10.10
N THR A 21 -19.16 3.58 -10.25
CA THR A 21 -18.74 2.73 -9.13
C THR A 21 -17.61 3.38 -8.32
N HIS A 22 -16.62 4.00 -8.98
CA HIS A 22 -15.56 4.72 -8.29
C HIS A 22 -16.09 5.92 -7.50
N ARG A 23 -17.01 6.70 -8.09
CA ARG A 23 -17.62 7.87 -7.45
C ARG A 23 -18.39 7.48 -6.19
N GLN A 24 -19.22 6.43 -6.27
CA GLN A 24 -20.01 5.93 -5.14
C GLN A 24 -19.11 5.42 -4.00
N ALA A 25 -18.03 4.71 -4.35
CA ALA A 25 -17.05 4.24 -3.37
C ALA A 25 -16.34 5.42 -2.67
N ASP A 26 -15.90 6.43 -3.43
CA ASP A 26 -15.25 7.63 -2.87
C ASP A 26 -16.19 8.40 -1.93
N GLU A 27 -17.44 8.61 -2.34
CA GLU A 27 -18.46 9.28 -1.51
C GLU A 27 -18.70 8.55 -0.20
N TRP A 28 -18.89 7.23 -0.26
CA TRP A 28 -19.06 6.41 0.95
C TRP A 28 -17.83 6.47 1.85
N LEU A 29 -16.62 6.36 1.28
CA LEU A 29 -15.36 6.39 2.04
C LEU A 29 -15.15 7.75 2.72
N ARG A 30 -15.53 8.86 2.10
CA ARG A 30 -15.47 10.19 2.72
C ARG A 30 -16.37 10.28 3.96
N SER A 31 -17.60 9.78 3.88
CA SER A 31 -18.50 9.73 5.03
C SER A 31 -17.97 8.78 6.10
N TRP A 32 -17.45 7.63 5.70
CA TRP A 32 -16.88 6.64 6.62
C TRP A 32 -15.68 7.20 7.39
N GLN A 33 -14.77 7.95 6.75
CA GLN A 33 -13.59 8.54 7.41
C GLN A 33 -13.95 9.47 8.59
N GLN A 34 -15.11 10.14 8.51
CA GLN A 34 -15.58 11.05 9.56
C GLN A 34 -16.18 10.30 10.77
N SER A 35 -16.55 9.03 10.59
CA SER A 35 -17.13 8.21 11.65
C SER A 35 -16.13 7.89 12.77
N ALA A 36 -16.66 7.53 13.95
CA ALA A 36 -15.85 7.03 15.05
C ALA A 36 -15.21 5.66 14.74
N GLY A 37 -15.91 4.81 13.98
CA GLY A 37 -15.42 3.47 13.59
C GLY A 37 -14.14 3.50 12.74
N ALA A 38 -13.90 4.59 12.01
CA ALA A 38 -12.70 4.75 11.19
C ALA A 38 -11.38 4.74 11.98
N TRP A 39 -11.39 5.02 13.28
CA TRP A 39 -10.20 4.92 14.13
C TRP A 39 -9.67 3.49 14.20
N GLU A 40 -10.51 2.55 14.67
CA GLU A 40 -10.11 1.17 14.90
C GLU A 40 -9.88 0.43 13.59
N ALA A 41 -10.79 0.59 12.63
CA ALA A 41 -10.66 -0.05 11.32
C ALA A 41 -9.39 0.39 10.57
N SER A 42 -9.00 1.66 10.64
CA SER A 42 -7.74 2.10 10.03
C SER A 42 -6.51 1.50 10.72
N LEU A 43 -6.53 1.35 12.05
CA LEU A 43 -5.45 0.69 12.79
C LEU A 43 -5.35 -0.79 12.42
N GLU A 44 -6.49 -1.46 12.26
CA GLU A 44 -6.57 -2.85 11.81
C GLU A 44 -6.06 -3.03 10.37
N LEU A 45 -6.39 -2.10 9.46
CA LEU A 45 -5.82 -2.09 8.11
C LEU A 45 -4.29 -1.93 8.11
N LEU A 46 -3.72 -1.23 9.09
CA LEU A 46 -2.26 -1.07 9.21
C LEU A 46 -1.55 -2.24 9.92
N ALA A 47 -2.29 -3.09 10.65
CA ALA A 47 -1.74 -4.25 11.34
C ALA A 47 -1.11 -5.27 10.36
N PRO A 48 -0.24 -6.19 10.84
CA PRO A 48 0.32 -7.24 10.00
C PRO A 48 -0.79 -8.13 9.42
N LYS A 49 -0.84 -8.26 8.09
CA LYS A 49 -1.74 -9.17 7.38
C LYS A 49 -0.97 -10.10 6.45
N GLN A 50 -1.52 -11.30 6.26
CA GLN A 50 -1.03 -12.34 5.35
C GLN A 50 -2.22 -12.88 4.54
N PRO A 51 -2.29 -12.65 3.22
CA PRO A 51 -1.37 -11.85 2.41
C PRO A 51 -1.38 -10.35 2.81
N PRO A 52 -0.31 -9.60 2.48
CA PRO A 52 -0.29 -8.16 2.71
C PRO A 52 -1.35 -7.45 1.85
N LEU A 53 -1.95 -6.39 2.41
CA LEU A 53 -2.81 -5.49 1.65
C LEU A 53 -2.00 -4.69 0.61
N SER A 54 -2.70 -4.16 -0.39
CA SER A 54 -2.07 -3.30 -1.40
C SER A 54 -1.53 -2.01 -0.80
N ALA A 55 -0.57 -1.39 -1.48
CA ALA A 55 0.06 -0.15 -1.02
C ALA A 55 -0.95 1.00 -0.94
N GLU A 56 -1.94 1.03 -1.83
CA GLU A 56 -3.02 2.01 -1.89
C GLU A 56 -3.91 1.94 -0.65
N VAL A 57 -4.31 0.73 -0.24
CA VAL A 57 -5.12 0.52 0.97
C VAL A 57 -4.36 0.92 2.23
N VAL A 58 -3.07 0.54 2.32
CA VAL A 58 -2.22 0.95 3.44
C VAL A 58 -2.05 2.47 3.49
N CYS A 59 -1.86 3.12 2.35
CA CYS A 59 -1.76 4.57 2.24
C CYS A 59 -3.05 5.25 2.69
N PHE A 60 -4.20 4.77 2.23
CA PHE A 60 -5.52 5.26 2.61
C PHE A 60 -5.74 5.18 4.13
N ALA A 61 -5.43 4.04 4.76
CA ALA A 61 -5.58 3.87 6.20
C ALA A 61 -4.66 4.82 7.00
N ALA A 62 -3.40 4.97 6.55
CA ALA A 62 -2.44 5.87 7.18
C ALA A 62 -2.86 7.35 7.07
N GLN A 63 -3.34 7.77 5.90
CA GLN A 63 -3.83 9.13 5.66
C GLN A 63 -5.11 9.41 6.46
N THR A 64 -6.01 8.44 6.55
CA THR A 64 -7.21 8.52 7.38
C THR A 64 -6.82 8.75 8.84
N LEU A 65 -5.97 7.89 9.41
CA LEU A 65 -5.51 8.06 10.80
C LEU A 65 -4.82 9.40 11.05
N ARG A 66 -3.96 9.85 10.13
CA ARG A 66 -3.32 11.17 10.26
C ARG A 66 -4.35 12.29 10.33
N THR A 67 -5.39 12.23 9.50
CA THR A 67 -6.47 13.23 9.46
C THR A 67 -7.29 13.18 10.74
N LYS A 68 -7.66 11.99 11.22
CA LYS A 68 -8.38 11.82 12.48
C LYS A 68 -7.57 12.30 13.69
N CYS A 69 -6.27 12.00 13.75
CA CYS A 69 -5.35 12.55 14.77
C CYS A 69 -5.27 14.08 14.76
N LYS A 70 -5.52 14.72 13.61
CA LYS A 70 -5.47 16.18 13.49
C LYS A 70 -6.80 16.85 13.87
N PHE A 71 -7.93 16.24 13.53
CA PHE A 71 -9.24 16.91 13.59
C PHE A 71 -10.25 16.23 14.53
N ASP A 72 -10.15 14.92 14.72
CA ASP A 72 -11.19 14.09 15.33
C ASP A 72 -10.80 13.51 16.69
N VAL A 73 -9.72 13.99 17.31
CA VAL A 73 -9.25 13.48 18.62
C VAL A 73 -10.32 13.62 19.70
N HIS A 74 -11.22 14.60 19.58
CA HIS A 74 -12.37 14.79 20.46
C HIS A 74 -13.39 13.63 20.42
N GLN A 75 -13.34 12.76 19.39
CA GLN A 75 -14.17 11.55 19.31
C GLN A 75 -13.67 10.43 20.24
N LEU A 76 -12.44 10.54 20.76
CA LEU A 76 -11.83 9.53 21.61
C LEU A 76 -11.94 9.91 23.08
N PRO A 77 -12.15 8.93 23.98
CA PRO A 77 -12.03 9.19 25.40
C PRO A 77 -10.54 9.43 25.77
N PRO A 78 -10.23 10.29 26.76
CA PRO A 78 -8.85 10.66 27.09
C PRO A 78 -7.92 9.47 27.38
N GLU A 79 -8.44 8.41 28.00
CA GLU A 79 -7.72 7.18 28.32
C GLU A 79 -7.26 6.38 27.10
N ALA A 80 -7.89 6.57 25.94
CA ALA A 80 -7.55 5.86 24.71
C ALA A 80 -6.32 6.44 23.99
N LEU A 81 -5.91 7.69 24.31
CA LEU A 81 -4.83 8.39 23.60
C LEU A 81 -3.48 7.68 23.73
N THR A 82 -3.15 7.21 24.93
CA THR A 82 -1.89 6.49 25.18
C THR A 82 -1.84 5.22 24.33
N ALA A 83 -2.92 4.44 24.33
CA ALA A 83 -3.00 3.21 23.53
C ALA A 83 -2.90 3.50 22.02
N LEU A 84 -3.54 4.59 21.55
CA LEU A 84 -3.46 5.03 20.16
C LEU A 84 -2.02 5.33 19.73
N ILE A 85 -1.27 6.08 20.53
CA ILE A 85 0.14 6.41 20.26
C ILE A 85 0.98 5.14 20.10
N TYR A 86 0.82 4.16 21.01
CA TYR A 86 1.52 2.88 20.90
C TYR A 86 1.18 2.13 19.62
N LYS A 87 -0.11 2.05 19.25
CA LYS A 87 -0.55 1.37 18.03
C LYS A 87 -0.02 2.06 16.77
N VAL A 88 -0.04 3.39 16.71
CA VAL A 88 0.52 4.17 15.59
C VAL A 88 2.04 3.98 15.48
N ALA A 89 2.77 4.04 16.60
CA ALA A 89 4.21 3.80 16.61
C ALA A 89 4.58 2.38 16.14
N ALA A 90 3.81 1.38 16.57
CA ALA A 90 3.98 -0.01 16.13
C ALA A 90 3.74 -0.14 14.61
N ALA A 91 2.68 0.48 14.08
CA ALA A 91 2.39 0.49 12.66
C ALA A 91 3.53 1.15 11.85
N ILE A 92 4.04 2.30 12.28
CA ILE A 92 5.16 2.98 11.61
C ILE A 92 6.39 2.07 11.55
N LYS A 93 6.78 1.44 12.68
CA LYS A 93 7.92 0.53 12.75
C LYS A 93 7.77 -0.64 11.77
N GLN A 94 6.59 -1.25 11.72
CA GLN A 94 6.30 -2.37 10.83
C GLN A 94 6.46 -2.01 9.34
N HIS A 95 5.90 -0.88 8.92
CA HIS A 95 5.92 -0.47 7.51
C HIS A 95 7.28 0.10 7.09
N GLN A 96 8.10 0.61 8.01
CA GLN A 96 9.50 0.94 7.76
C GLN A 96 10.36 -0.31 7.52
N SER A 97 10.20 -1.36 8.33
CA SER A 97 10.95 -2.61 8.19
C SER A 97 10.67 -3.33 6.86
N LYS A 98 9.42 -3.31 6.39
CA LYS A 98 9.05 -3.92 5.09
C LYS A 98 9.76 -3.26 3.90
N ARG A 99 10.00 -1.95 3.96
CA ARG A 99 10.68 -1.21 2.88
C ARG A 99 12.13 -1.67 2.68
N GLY A 100 12.82 -2.05 3.75
CA GLY A 100 14.19 -2.58 3.69
C GLY A 100 14.27 -4.04 3.24
N GLY A 101 13.29 -4.87 3.63
CA GLY A 101 13.27 -6.30 3.27
C GLY A 101 13.08 -6.55 1.76
N VAL A 102 12.21 -5.77 1.10
CA VAL A 102 11.99 -5.88 -0.36
C VAL A 102 13.27 -5.60 -1.14
N GLN A 103 14.09 -4.64 -0.69
CA GLN A 103 15.36 -4.30 -1.33
C GLN A 103 16.40 -5.43 -1.20
N GLN A 104 16.49 -6.05 -0.01
CA GLN A 104 17.44 -7.17 0.20
C GLN A 104 17.07 -8.40 -0.62
N GLN A 105 15.78 -8.75 -0.70
CA GLN A 105 15.36 -9.94 -1.44
C GLN A 105 15.57 -9.79 -2.95
N GLN A 106 15.39 -8.57 -3.47
CA GLN A 106 15.62 -8.26 -4.88
C GLN A 106 17.12 -8.30 -5.24
N GLN A 107 17.99 -7.87 -4.33
CA GLN A 107 19.45 -7.95 -4.51
C GLN A 107 19.97 -9.39 -4.46
N GLN A 108 19.39 -10.24 -3.61
CA GLN A 108 19.78 -11.64 -3.49
C GLN A 108 19.33 -12.49 -4.68
N GLN A 109 18.17 -12.19 -5.29
CA GLN A 109 17.73 -12.83 -6.54
C GLN A 109 18.61 -12.44 -7.74
N GLN A 110 19.09 -11.19 -7.82
CA GLN A 110 20.00 -10.78 -8.90
C GLN A 110 21.37 -11.47 -8.81
N GLN A 111 21.88 -11.73 -7.60
CA GLN A 111 23.14 -12.45 -7.42
C GLN A 111 23.04 -13.94 -7.79
N GLN A 112 21.86 -14.55 -7.69
CA GLN A 112 21.67 -15.96 -8.06
C GLN A 112 21.48 -16.19 -9.57
N GLN A 113 21.22 -15.14 -10.36
CA GLN A 113 21.15 -15.24 -11.83
C GLN A 113 22.48 -14.92 -12.53
N ALA A 114 23.49 -14.44 -11.80
CA ALA A 114 24.82 -14.14 -12.32
C ALA A 114 25.81 -15.29 -12.05
N GLY A 115 25.58 -16.47 -12.64
CA GLY A 115 26.54 -17.58 -12.73
C GLY A 115 27.16 -17.68 -14.14
N PRO A 116 28.40 -18.18 -14.31
CA PRO A 116 29.22 -17.94 -15.49
C PRO A 116 28.81 -18.82 -16.66
N GLY A 117 28.49 -18.21 -17.81
CA GLY A 117 28.12 -18.99 -18.99
C GLY A 117 27.82 -18.17 -20.24
N VAL A 118 28.69 -17.24 -20.64
CA VAL A 118 28.78 -16.84 -22.06
C VAL A 118 30.24 -16.70 -22.42
N SER A 119 30.81 -17.80 -22.94
CA SER A 119 32.07 -17.76 -23.66
C SER A 119 31.86 -16.95 -24.93
N VAL A 120 32.58 -15.85 -25.03
CA VAL A 120 32.67 -14.98 -26.20
C VAL A 120 33.26 -15.79 -27.35
N ALA A 121 32.46 -16.03 -28.40
CA ALA A 121 32.96 -16.34 -29.73
C ALA A 121 32.65 -15.16 -30.64
N SER A 122 33.65 -14.29 -30.79
CA SER A 122 33.69 -13.22 -31.77
C SER A 122 33.80 -13.82 -33.18
N SER A 123 32.92 -13.44 -34.11
CA SER A 123 33.13 -13.57 -35.56
C SER A 123 32.38 -12.46 -36.31
N THR A 124 33.02 -11.29 -36.34
CA THR A 124 33.30 -10.44 -37.52
C THR A 124 32.26 -10.26 -38.64
N SER A 125 31.96 -8.98 -38.92
CA SER A 125 31.59 -8.37 -40.23
C SER A 125 30.19 -8.65 -40.80
N ARG A 126 29.48 -7.72 -41.46
CA ARG A 126 29.80 -6.38 -41.99
C ARG A 126 28.50 -5.59 -42.19
N ALA A 127 28.69 -4.28 -42.34
CA ALA A 127 27.77 -3.15 -42.45
C ALA A 127 26.69 -3.16 -43.57
N ALA A 128 25.84 -2.13 -43.44
CA ALA A 128 25.01 -1.39 -44.42
C ALA A 128 23.52 -1.82 -44.44
N ALA A 129 22.59 -1.04 -43.87
CA ALA A 129 22.09 0.29 -44.22
C ALA A 129 21.05 0.29 -45.37
N VAL A 130 20.01 1.11 -45.17
CA VAL A 130 19.19 1.86 -46.16
C VAL A 130 17.73 1.44 -46.38
N ALA A 131 16.84 2.40 -46.05
CA ALA A 131 15.53 2.80 -46.63
C ALA A 131 14.33 1.82 -46.61
N ARG A 132 13.18 2.18 -46.02
CA ARG A 132 12.10 3.02 -46.62
C ARG A 132 11.70 2.56 -48.02
N VAL A 133 10.57 1.86 -48.14
CA VAL A 133 9.24 2.33 -48.63
C VAL A 133 8.22 1.25 -48.28
#